data_AF-A0A2W2D4F8-F1
#
_entry.id   AF-A0A2W2D4F8-F1
#
_cell.length_a   1.000
_cell.length_b   1.000
_cell.length_c   1.000
_cell.angle_alpha   90.00
_cell.angle_beta   90.00
_cell.angle_gamma   90.00
#
_symmetry.space_group_name_H-M   'P 1'
#
loop_
_entity.id
_entity.type
_entity.pdbx_description
1 polymer ?
#
loop_
_entity_poly.entity_id
_entity_poly.type
_entity_poly.pdbx_seq_one_letter_code
_entity_poly.pdbx_strand_id
1 'polypeptide(L)'
;VQDCWVMHPGESWHGFKDIPDNWSMLDPLKVSILAPGMGEDGELEETGVPAALVTAWLGRHGIVPTRTTDFQIMFLFSMGVTRGKWGTLVNTLCSFKRHYDANTPLAQVMPELVEQYPDTYANMGIHDLGDTMFAWLKENNPGARLN
;
A
#
# COMPACT_ATOMS: atom_id res chain seq x y z
N VAL A 1 -8.95 14.49 -23.77
CA VAL A 1 -8.85 13.08 -23.34
C VAL A 1 -9.09 13.00 -21.82
N GLN A 2 -10.16 13.61 -21.33
CA GLN A 2 -10.51 13.67 -19.90
C GLN A 2 -11.25 12.40 -19.45
N ASP A 3 -11.97 11.79 -20.40
CA ASP A 3 -12.81 10.60 -20.27
C ASP A 3 -12.14 9.45 -19.52
N CYS A 4 -10.84 9.21 -19.74
CA CYS A 4 -10.09 8.13 -19.07
C CYS A 4 -10.04 8.22 -17.54
N TRP A 5 -10.44 9.35 -16.95
CA TRP A 5 -10.37 9.62 -15.51
C TRP A 5 -11.73 9.94 -14.90
N VAL A 6 -12.78 10.06 -15.71
CA VAL A 6 -14.14 10.31 -15.22
C VAL A 6 -14.63 9.05 -14.52
N MET A 7 -15.29 9.23 -13.38
CA MET A 7 -15.88 8.11 -12.62
C MET A 7 -17.30 7.88 -13.12
N HIS A 8 -17.48 6.90 -14.00
CA HIS A 8 -18.80 6.62 -14.58
C HIS A 8 -19.60 5.67 -13.70
N PRO A 9 -20.94 5.82 -13.64
CA PRO A 9 -21.79 4.89 -12.90
C PRO A 9 -21.61 3.46 -13.39
N GLY A 10 -21.41 2.52 -12.46
CA GLY A 10 -21.26 1.10 -12.76
C GLY A 10 -19.82 0.63 -12.98
N GLU A 11 -18.85 1.53 -13.03
CA GLU A 11 -17.43 1.14 -13.02
C GLU A 11 -16.97 0.75 -11.62
N SER A 12 -16.32 -0.41 -11.48
CA SER A 12 -15.93 -0.93 -10.15
C SER A 12 -14.64 -0.31 -9.60
N TRP A 13 -13.74 0.17 -10.48
CA TRP A 13 -12.37 0.58 -10.10
C TRP A 13 -12.32 1.71 -9.05
N HIS A 14 -13.35 2.57 -9.00
CA HIS A 14 -13.40 3.69 -8.06
C HIS A 14 -14.11 3.36 -6.73
N GLY A 15 -14.83 2.24 -6.63
CA GLY A 15 -15.49 1.78 -5.40
C GLY A 15 -16.71 2.60 -4.93
N PHE A 16 -17.00 3.77 -5.52
CA PHE A 16 -18.21 4.55 -5.21
C PHE A 16 -19.49 3.95 -5.77
N LYS A 17 -20.36 3.45 -4.90
CA LYS A 17 -21.71 2.98 -5.25
C LYS A 17 -22.62 4.14 -5.62
N ASP A 18 -23.43 3.96 -6.66
CA ASP A 18 -24.48 4.89 -7.11
C ASP A 18 -23.97 6.32 -7.42
N ILE A 19 -22.72 6.43 -7.88
CA ILE A 19 -22.13 7.73 -8.27
C ILE A 19 -22.88 8.32 -9.49
N PRO A 20 -23.26 9.61 -9.48
CA PRO A 20 -23.84 10.24 -10.66
C PRO A 20 -22.81 10.43 -11.76
N ASP A 21 -23.25 10.34 -13.02
CA ASP A 21 -22.37 10.55 -14.16
C ASP A 21 -21.90 12.00 -14.26
N ASN A 22 -20.68 12.19 -14.79
CA ASN A 22 -20.01 13.50 -14.91
C ASN A 22 -19.92 14.31 -13.60
N TRP A 23 -19.95 13.64 -12.45
CA TRP A 23 -19.89 14.30 -11.14
C TRP A 23 -18.45 14.56 -10.67
N SER A 24 -17.56 13.58 -10.87
CA SER A 24 -16.16 13.66 -10.43
C SER A 24 -15.21 12.91 -11.35
N MET A 25 -13.92 13.19 -11.19
CA MET A 25 -12.84 12.52 -11.91
C MET A 25 -11.63 12.33 -10.99
N LEU A 26 -10.77 11.36 -11.31
CA LEU A 26 -9.48 11.16 -10.65
C LEU A 26 -8.46 12.18 -11.16
N ASP A 27 -7.69 12.78 -10.26
CA ASP A 27 -6.55 13.61 -10.64
C ASP A 27 -5.34 12.73 -11.02
N PRO A 28 -4.83 12.79 -12.26
CA PRO A 28 -3.69 11.96 -12.69
C PRO A 28 -2.40 12.20 -11.90
N LEU A 29 -2.27 13.33 -11.20
CA LEU A 29 -1.09 13.64 -10.39
C LEU A 29 -1.14 13.02 -8.98
N LYS A 30 -2.30 12.52 -8.55
CA LYS A 30 -2.51 11.90 -7.24
C LYS A 30 -2.51 10.38 -7.37
N VAL A 31 -1.33 9.82 -7.62
CA VAL A 31 -1.18 8.39 -7.89
C VAL A 31 -1.30 7.60 -6.60
N SER A 32 -2.30 6.72 -6.55
CA SER A 32 -2.50 5.78 -5.44
C SER A 32 -2.14 4.37 -5.90
N ILE A 33 -1.28 3.70 -5.16
CA ILE A 33 -0.91 2.30 -5.36
C ILE A 33 -1.66 1.47 -4.31
N LEU A 34 -2.30 0.40 -4.77
CA LEU A 34 -3.06 -0.52 -3.92
C LEU A 34 -2.21 -1.76 -3.64
N ALA A 35 -2.05 -2.09 -2.37
CA ALA A 35 -1.50 -3.36 -1.93
C ALA A 35 -2.62 -4.43 -1.90
N PRO A 36 -2.31 -5.71 -2.17
CA PRO A 36 -3.30 -6.79 -2.13
C PRO A 36 -3.84 -6.99 -0.71
N GLY A 37 -5.08 -7.48 -0.58
CA GLY A 37 -5.71 -7.76 0.71
C GLY A 37 -7.16 -7.27 0.86
N MET A 38 -7.65 -6.45 -0.07
CA MET A 38 -9.05 -5.99 -0.13
C MET A 38 -9.66 -6.43 -1.46
N GLY A 39 -10.72 -7.22 -1.39
CA GLY A 39 -11.47 -7.70 -2.56
C GLY A 39 -12.30 -6.59 -3.20
N GLU A 40 -12.73 -6.83 -4.45
CA GLU A 40 -13.61 -5.88 -5.17
C GLU A 40 -15.01 -5.75 -4.54
N ASP A 41 -15.39 -6.70 -3.70
CA ASP A 41 -16.63 -6.69 -2.90
C ASP A 41 -16.51 -5.85 -1.62
N GLY A 42 -15.32 -5.33 -1.31
CA GLY A 42 -15.05 -4.56 -0.09
C GLY A 42 -14.76 -5.43 1.13
N GLU A 43 -14.59 -6.74 0.96
CA GLU A 43 -14.22 -7.66 2.02
C GLU A 43 -12.72 -7.98 1.99
N LEU A 44 -12.15 -8.28 3.16
CA LEU A 44 -10.73 -8.66 3.25
C LEU A 44 -10.49 -10.05 2.65
N GLU A 45 -9.46 -10.17 1.81
CA GLU A 45 -9.05 -11.43 1.15
C GLU A 45 -8.47 -12.46 2.16
N GLU A 46 -8.07 -13.65 1.68
CA GLU A 46 -7.42 -14.67 2.52
C GLU A 46 -6.00 -14.28 2.93
N THR A 47 -5.28 -13.61 2.03
CA THR A 47 -3.91 -13.13 2.22
C THR A 47 -3.81 -11.69 1.77
N GLY A 48 -2.90 -10.91 2.34
CA GLY A 48 -2.69 -9.53 1.93
C GLY A 48 -1.37 -8.96 2.40
N VAL A 49 -1.02 -7.81 1.84
CA VAL A 49 0.20 -7.07 2.18
C VAL A 49 -0.20 -5.72 2.77
N PRO A 50 -0.04 -5.53 4.09
CA PRO A 50 -0.37 -4.26 4.72
C PRO A 50 0.48 -3.11 4.18
N ALA A 51 -0.16 -2.02 3.76
CA ALA A 51 0.52 -0.86 3.19
C ALA A 51 1.48 -0.17 4.18
N ALA A 52 1.22 -0.27 5.49
CA ALA A 52 2.13 0.20 6.52
C ALA A 52 3.53 -0.44 6.42
N LEU A 53 3.61 -1.73 6.08
CA LEU A 53 4.88 -2.44 5.92
C LEU A 53 5.64 -1.98 4.66
N VAL A 54 4.91 -1.75 3.58
CA VAL A 54 5.47 -1.19 2.33
C VAL A 54 5.99 0.23 2.56
N THR A 55 5.24 1.06 3.29
CA THR A 55 5.66 2.43 3.64
C THR A 55 6.91 2.43 4.51
N ALA A 56 7.02 1.52 5.48
CA ALA A 56 8.23 1.37 6.27
C ALA A 56 9.45 1.05 5.38
N TRP A 57 9.29 0.13 4.42
CA TRP A 57 10.35 -0.19 3.45
C TRP A 57 10.73 0.98 2.55
N LEU A 58 9.74 1.71 2.02
CA LEU A 58 9.97 2.91 1.20
C LEU A 58 10.75 3.97 1.98
N GLY A 59 10.41 4.18 3.25
CA GLY A 59 11.09 5.12 4.14
C GLY A 59 12.58 4.85 4.27
N ARG A 60 12.99 3.57 4.34
CA ARG A 60 14.41 3.17 4.37
C ARG A 60 15.19 3.58 3.13
N HIS A 61 14.50 3.71 2.01
CA HIS A 61 15.06 4.11 0.72
C HIS A 61 14.87 5.61 0.45
N GLY A 62 14.49 6.40 1.47
CA GLY A 62 14.31 7.85 1.35
C GLY A 62 13.05 8.25 0.59
N ILE A 63 12.07 7.34 0.45
CA ILE A 63 10.80 7.61 -0.24
C ILE A 63 9.70 7.71 0.82
N VAL A 64 9.08 8.88 0.91
CA VAL A 64 7.98 9.13 1.85
C VAL A 64 6.68 9.35 1.07
N PRO A 65 5.69 8.45 1.19
CA PRO A 65 4.39 8.65 0.56
C PRO A 65 3.63 9.80 1.25
N THR A 66 2.70 10.41 0.51
CA THR A 66 1.86 11.51 1.03
C THR A 66 0.77 11.00 1.97
N ARG A 67 0.25 9.80 1.74
CA ARG A 67 -0.74 9.14 2.58
C ARG A 67 -0.55 7.63 2.53
N THR A 68 -0.72 6.97 3.67
CA THR A 68 -0.80 5.51 3.80
C THR A 68 -2.08 5.18 4.57
N THR A 69 -2.90 4.27 4.06
CA THR A 69 -4.02 3.64 4.77
C THR A 69 -3.74 2.14 4.95
N ASP A 70 -4.76 1.28 5.12
CA ASP A 70 -4.55 -0.16 5.25
C ASP A 70 -3.93 -0.79 3.99
N PHE A 71 -4.41 -0.41 2.80
CA PHE A 71 -3.96 -0.95 1.52
C PHE A 71 -3.57 0.13 0.49
N GLN A 72 -3.85 1.41 0.74
CA GLN A 72 -3.53 2.48 -0.21
C GLN A 72 -2.23 3.20 0.18
N ILE A 73 -1.36 3.43 -0.80
CA ILE A 73 -0.16 4.27 -0.67
C ILE A 73 -0.22 5.35 -1.76
N MET A 74 -0.32 6.61 -1.35
CA MET A 74 -0.48 7.73 -2.28
C MET A 74 0.83 8.52 -2.44
N PHE A 75 1.17 8.83 -3.69
CA PHE A 75 2.28 9.69 -4.07
C PHE A 75 1.77 10.90 -4.83
N LEU A 76 2.17 12.09 -4.38
CA LEU A 76 1.88 13.34 -5.09
C LEU A 76 2.96 13.62 -6.14
N PHE A 77 2.57 13.63 -7.41
CA PHE A 77 3.44 14.05 -8.50
C PHE A 77 3.28 15.56 -8.73
N SER A 78 4.38 16.29 -8.61
CA SER A 78 4.44 17.73 -8.87
C SER A 78 5.41 18.03 -10.01
N MET A 79 5.43 19.29 -10.47
CA MET A 79 6.41 19.76 -11.47
C MET A 79 7.87 19.54 -11.04
N GLY A 80 8.15 19.40 -9.73
CA GLY A 80 9.49 19.10 -9.20
C GLY A 80 9.89 17.62 -9.27
N VAL A 81 9.02 16.74 -9.76
CA VAL A 81 9.32 15.32 -9.96
C VAL A 81 9.93 15.13 -11.34
N THR A 82 11.20 14.70 -11.37
CA THR A 82 11.90 14.40 -12.62
C THR A 82 11.59 12.98 -13.09
N ARG A 83 11.81 12.70 -14.38
CA ARG A 83 11.60 11.36 -14.96
C ARG A 83 12.42 10.25 -14.28
N GLY A 84 13.52 10.57 -13.59
CA GLY A 84 14.30 9.57 -12.85
C GLY A 84 13.63 9.10 -11.55
N LYS A 85 12.84 9.96 -10.89
CA LYS A 85 12.32 9.68 -9.53
C LYS A 85 11.29 8.55 -9.49
N TRP A 86 10.42 8.42 -10.49
CA TRP A 86 9.45 7.32 -10.53
C TRP A 86 10.11 5.98 -10.86
N GLY A 87 11.22 5.97 -11.60
CA GLY A 87 12.03 4.76 -11.82
C GLY A 87 12.58 4.20 -10.51
N THR A 88 13.06 5.07 -9.62
CA THR A 88 13.46 4.66 -8.26
C THR A 88 12.29 4.09 -7.47
N LEU A 89 11.11 4.72 -7.51
CA LEU A 89 9.92 4.20 -6.83
C LEU A 89 9.57 2.78 -7.28
N VAL A 90 9.49 2.55 -8.60
CA VAL A 90 9.20 1.22 -9.15
C VAL A 90 10.27 0.21 -8.75
N ASN A 91 11.55 0.58 -8.80
CA ASN A 91 12.64 -0.30 -8.38
C ASN A 91 12.53 -0.69 -6.89
N THR A 92 12.19 0.27 -6.02
CA THR A 92 12.01 0.04 -4.58
C THR A 92 10.79 -0.84 -4.28
N LEU A 93 9.69 -0.69 -5.03
CA LEU A 93 8.52 -1.56 -4.90
C LEU A 93 8.85 -2.99 -5.36
N CYS A 94 9.59 -3.15 -6.46
CA CYS A 94 10.04 -4.47 -6.91
C CYS A 94 11.05 -5.10 -5.92
N SER A 95 11.91 -4.31 -5.29
CA SER A 95 12.83 -4.81 -4.26
C SER A 95 12.08 -5.24 -3.00
N PHE A 96 11.07 -4.47 -2.58
CA PHE A 96 10.17 -4.87 -1.50
C PHE A 96 9.56 -6.24 -1.80
N LYS A 97 8.93 -6.37 -2.98
CA LYS A 97 8.30 -7.63 -3.39
C LYS A 97 9.28 -8.80 -3.36
N ARG A 98 10.51 -8.62 -3.86
CA ARG A 98 11.55 -9.67 -3.82
C ARG A 98 11.88 -10.12 -2.41
N HIS A 99 12.00 -9.20 -1.47
CA HIS A 99 12.31 -9.52 -0.07
C HIS A 99 11.12 -10.14 0.66
N TYR A 100 9.91 -9.67 0.33
CA TYR A 100 8.66 -10.23 0.81
C TYR A 100 8.49 -11.68 0.34
N ASP A 101 8.61 -11.94 -0.96
CA ASP A 101 8.51 -13.28 -1.54
C ASP A 101 9.59 -14.24 -0.98
N ALA A 102 10.78 -13.74 -0.66
CA ALA A 102 11.87 -14.53 -0.09
C ALA A 102 11.81 -14.68 1.45
N ASN A 103 10.78 -14.10 2.09
CA ASN A 103 10.67 -13.96 3.55
C ASN A 103 12.00 -13.57 4.22
N THR A 104 12.65 -12.52 3.71
CA THR A 104 13.97 -12.12 4.21
C THR A 104 13.88 -11.74 5.69
N PRO A 105 14.83 -12.18 6.56
CA PRO A 105 14.80 -11.88 7.99
C PRO A 105 14.71 -10.38 8.27
N LEU A 106 13.85 -9.96 9.20
CA LEU A 106 13.70 -8.55 9.59
C LEU A 106 15.01 -7.91 10.04
N ALA A 107 15.89 -8.69 10.67
CA ALA A 107 17.22 -8.23 11.06
C ALA A 107 18.10 -7.78 9.87
N GLN A 108 17.80 -8.24 8.65
CA GLN A 108 18.49 -7.81 7.43
C GLN A 108 17.79 -6.63 6.74
N VAL A 109 16.45 -6.66 6.68
CA VAL A 109 15.67 -5.69 5.90
C VAL A 109 15.21 -4.47 6.69
N MET A 110 15.00 -4.61 8.00
CA MET A 110 14.57 -3.57 8.94
C MET A 110 15.32 -3.68 10.29
N PRO A 111 16.67 -3.60 10.30
CA PRO A 111 17.48 -3.82 11.49
C PRO A 111 17.13 -2.89 12.66
N GLU A 112 16.80 -1.63 12.40
CA GLU A 112 16.47 -0.63 13.41
C GLU A 112 15.15 -0.95 14.12
N LEU A 113 14.18 -1.54 13.40
CA LEU A 113 12.93 -2.01 13.99
C LEU A 113 13.18 -3.17 14.96
N VAL A 114 14.06 -4.10 14.58
CA VAL A 114 14.44 -5.25 15.41
C VAL A 114 15.27 -4.80 16.62
N GLU A 115 16.20 -3.85 16.44
CA GLU A 115 17.00 -3.31 17.54
C GLU A 115 16.12 -2.57 18.56
N GLN A 116 15.10 -1.84 18.10
CA GLN A 116 14.20 -1.09 18.96
C GLN A 116 13.20 -1.99 19.73
N TYR A 117 12.73 -3.06 19.11
CA TYR A 117 11.74 -3.98 19.69
C TYR A 117 12.13 -5.46 19.49
N PRO A 118 13.24 -5.91 20.08
CA PRO A 118 13.79 -7.24 19.84
C PRO A 118 12.85 -8.35 20.30
N ASP A 119 12.15 -8.18 21.41
CA ASP A 119 11.24 -9.19 21.96
C ASP A 119 10.07 -9.51 21.02
N THR A 120 9.70 -8.57 20.13
CA THR A 120 8.58 -8.72 19.20
C THR A 120 9.03 -9.18 17.81
N TYR A 121 10.14 -8.64 17.30
CA TYR A 121 10.55 -8.83 15.90
C TYR A 121 11.79 -9.71 15.72
N ALA A 122 12.40 -10.23 16.79
CA ALA A 122 13.51 -11.18 16.67
C ALA A 122 13.06 -12.49 15.99
N ASN A 123 13.95 -13.06 15.16
CA ASN A 123 13.73 -14.30 14.40
C ASN A 123 12.49 -14.30 13.48
N MET A 124 11.94 -13.14 13.14
CA MET A 124 10.82 -13.00 12.23
C MET A 124 11.31 -12.55 10.84
N GLY A 125 10.69 -13.05 9.79
CA GLY A 125 10.87 -12.57 8.42
C GLY A 125 9.85 -11.50 8.05
N ILE A 126 10.12 -10.76 6.98
CA ILE A 126 9.23 -9.68 6.53
C ILE A 126 7.87 -10.18 6.05
N HIS A 127 7.79 -11.41 5.52
CA HIS A 127 6.51 -12.02 5.15
C HIS A 127 5.70 -12.37 6.40
N ASP A 128 6.36 -12.97 7.41
CA ASP A 128 5.74 -13.34 8.68
C ASP A 128 5.12 -12.13 9.40
N LEU A 129 5.81 -10.98 9.34
CA LEU A 129 5.27 -9.72 9.87
C LEU A 129 4.05 -9.25 9.08
N GLY A 130 4.11 -9.32 7.75
CA GLY A 130 2.98 -9.01 6.88
C GLY A 130 1.75 -9.88 7.19
N ASP A 131 1.95 -11.19 7.35
CA ASP A 131 0.90 -12.14 7.72
C ASP A 131 0.32 -11.83 9.10
N THR A 132 1.16 -11.52 10.08
CA THR A 132 0.73 -11.16 11.43
C THR A 132 -0.12 -9.90 11.43
N MET A 133 0.32 -8.86 10.70
CA MET A 133 -0.42 -7.61 10.56
C MET A 133 -1.74 -7.80 9.80
N PHE A 134 -1.76 -8.62 8.75
CA PHE A 134 -2.98 -8.91 8.00
C PHE A 134 -3.97 -9.76 8.81
N ALA A 135 -3.49 -10.73 9.59
CA ALA A 135 -4.32 -11.50 10.51
C ALA A 135 -5.01 -10.58 11.54
N TRP A 136 -4.30 -9.58 12.07
CA TRP A 136 -4.91 -8.57 12.93
C TRP A 136 -6.00 -7.76 12.23
N LEU A 137 -5.79 -7.35 10.96
CA LEU A 137 -6.82 -6.67 10.17
C LEU A 137 -8.08 -7.54 10.00
N LYS A 138 -7.89 -8.84 9.73
CA LYS A 138 -8.99 -9.81 9.61
C LYS A 138 -9.75 -10.00 10.93
N GLU A 139 -9.03 -10.07 12.05
CA GLU A 139 -9.62 -10.27 13.38
C GLU A 139 -10.41 -9.03 13.84
N ASN A 140 -9.88 -7.83 13.60
CA ASN A 140 -10.45 -6.60 14.16
C ASN A 140 -11.38 -5.84 13.21
N ASN A 141 -11.32 -6.15 11.91
CA ASN A 141 -12.06 -5.50 10.82
C ASN A 141 -12.22 -3.98 11.02
N PRO A 142 -11.11 -3.22 10.99
CA PRO A 142 -11.16 -1.77 11.20
C PRO A 142 -11.96 -1.05 10.11
N GLY A 143 -11.98 -1.56 8.88
CA GLY A 143 -12.73 -0.98 7.76
C GLY A 143 -14.23 -0.89 8.04
N ALA A 144 -14.82 -1.93 8.63
CA ALA A 144 -16.24 -1.92 9.03
C ALA A 144 -16.57 -0.97 10.18
N ARG A 145 -15.57 -0.49 10.93
CA ARG A 145 -15.78 0.46 12.05
C ARG A 145 -15.66 1.93 11.64
N LEU A 146 -15.14 2.19 10.44
CA LEU A 146 -14.88 3.53 9.92
C LEU A 146 -15.93 4.00 8.90
N ASN A 147 -16.73 3.08 8.37
CA ASN A 147 -17.89 3.34 7.51
C ASN A 147 -19.19 3.37 8.32
#